data_AF-A4UAI0-F1
#
_entry.id   AF-A4UAI0-F1
#
_cell.length_a   1.000
_cell.length_b   1.000
_cell.length_c   1.000
_cell.angle_alpha   90.00
_cell.angle_beta   90.00
_cell.angle_gamma   90.00
#
_symmetry.space_group_name_H-M   'P 1'
#
loop_
_entity.id
_entity.type
_entity.pdbx_description
1 polymer ?
#
loop_
_entity_poly.entity_id
_entity_poly.type
_entity_poly.pdbx_seq_one_letter_code
_entity_poly.pdbx_strand_id
1 'polypeptide(L)'
;MYLINILIYFMIILIIIFIIFILNKFLSMTKKMNFEKNLPYECGFNPITKMNLPFSLPFYLISLTFLIFDIEIILLIPLISFIKTLNYMYMYMMMIFFFYNINLFINYKWFCSYLNWMY
;
A
#
# COMPACT_ATOMS: atom_id res chain seq x y z
N MET A 1 -18.60 -20.20 -11.21
CA MET A 1 -18.90 -19.32 -12.35
C MET A 1 -18.39 -17.90 -12.14
N TYR A 2 -18.74 -17.22 -11.04
CA TYR A 2 -18.24 -15.86 -10.76
C TYR A 2 -16.70 -15.75 -10.66
N LEU A 3 -16.05 -16.69 -9.97
CA LEU A 3 -14.58 -16.76 -9.90
C LEU A 3 -13.92 -16.92 -11.27
N ILE A 4 -14.52 -17.72 -12.15
CA ILE A 4 -14.03 -17.94 -13.52
C ILE A 4 -14.16 -16.65 -14.33
N ASN A 5 -15.27 -15.93 -14.19
CA ASN A 5 -15.45 -14.63 -14.84
C ASN A 5 -14.41 -13.60 -14.34
N ILE A 6 -14.13 -13.54 -13.04
CA ILE A 6 -13.08 -12.65 -12.49
C ILE A 6 -11.72 -12.96 -13.10
N LEU A 7 -11.35 -14.24 -13.21
CA LEU A 7 -10.09 -14.66 -13.81
C LEU A 7 -10.03 -14.26 -15.30
N ILE A 8 -11.13 -14.41 -16.03
CA ILE A 8 -11.23 -13.99 -17.44
C ILE A 8 -11.01 -12.48 -17.57
N TYR A 9 -11.66 -11.66 -16.72
CA TYR A 9 -11.46 -10.21 -16.74
C TYR A 9 -10.02 -9.81 -16.44
N PHE A 10 -9.39 -10.44 -15.45
CA PHE A 10 -7.99 -10.17 -15.10
C PHE A 10 -7.05 -10.49 -16.28
N MET A 11 -7.27 -11.62 -16.95
CA MET A 11 -6.49 -12.00 -18.13
C MET A 11 -6.67 -11.03 -19.29
N ILE A 12 -7.90 -10.56 -19.55
CA ILE A 12 -8.16 -9.57 -20.59
C ILE A 12 -7.39 -8.27 -20.31
N ILE A 13 -7.39 -7.79 -19.06
CA ILE A 13 -6.66 -6.57 -18.69
C ILE A 13 -5.16 -6.73 -18.92
N LEU A 14 -4.57 -7.87 -18.52
CA LEU A 14 -3.15 -8.13 -18.74
C LEU A 14 -2.80 -8.17 -20.23
N ILE A 15 -3.65 -8.79 -21.06
CA ILE A 15 -3.45 -8.85 -22.51
C ILE A 15 -3.47 -7.44 -23.12
N ILE A 16 -4.42 -6.59 -22.71
CA ILE A 16 -4.51 -5.21 -23.19
C ILE A 16 -3.24 -4.42 -22.83
N ILE A 17 -2.78 -4.51 -21.58
CA ILE A 17 -1.55 -3.83 -21.13
C ILE A 17 -0.34 -4.31 -21.95
N PHE A 18 -0.25 -5.61 -22.22
CA PHE A 18 0.84 -6.19 -23.01
C PHE A 18 0.82 -5.72 -24.48
N ILE A 19 -0.37 -5.66 -25.10
CA ILE A 19 -0.54 -5.14 -26.46
C ILE A 19 -0.11 -3.67 -26.52
N ILE A 20 -0.54 -2.84 -25.55
CA ILE A 20 -0.15 -1.42 -25.48
C ILE A 20 1.36 -1.27 -25.32
N PHE A 21 2.00 -2.10 -24.48
CA PHE A 21 3.45 -2.10 -24.30
C PHE A 21 4.19 -2.44 -25.61
N ILE A 22 3.72 -3.47 -26.32
CA ILE A 22 4.28 -3.87 -27.62
C ILE A 22 4.10 -2.76 -28.66
N LEU A 23 2.90 -2.19 -28.77
CA LEU A 23 2.61 -1.09 -29.68
C LEU A 23 3.51 0.12 -29.38
N ASN A 24 3.67 0.50 -28.11
CA ASN A 24 4.58 1.58 -27.72
C ASN A 24 6.02 1.29 -28.14
N LYS A 25 6.50 0.05 -27.98
CA LYS A 25 7.85 -0.32 -28.41
C LYS A 25 8.01 -0.23 -29.93
N PHE A 26 7.02 -0.69 -30.70
CA PHE A 26 7.05 -0.61 -32.17
C PHE A 26 6.92 0.82 -32.71
N LEU A 27 6.07 1.65 -32.08
CA LEU A 27 5.86 3.06 -32.45
C LEU A 27 7.01 3.95 -31.98
N SER A 28 7.73 3.56 -30.93
CA SER A 28 8.84 4.36 -30.41
C SER A 28 9.96 4.45 -31.45
N MET A 29 10.34 5.69 -31.81
CA MET A 29 11.60 5.92 -32.51
C MET A 29 12.74 5.61 -31.54
N THR A 30 13.25 4.39 -31.59
CA THR A 30 14.46 3.99 -30.88
C THR A 30 15.66 4.70 -31.52
N LYS A 31 15.92 5.94 -31.08
CA LYS A 31 17.21 6.59 -31.34
C LYS A 31 18.31 5.72 -30.73
N LYS A 32 19.46 5.60 -31.39
CA LYS A 32 20.64 4.89 -30.85
C LYS A 32 20.82 5.25 -29.38
N MET A 33 21.07 4.23 -28.54
CA MET A 33 21.31 4.43 -27.11
C MET A 33 22.54 5.31 -26.95
N ASN A 34 22.32 6.57 -26.57
CA ASN A 34 23.39 7.48 -26.18
C ASN A 34 23.61 7.30 -24.69
N PHE A 35 24.87 7.15 -24.27
CA PHE A 35 25.25 6.98 -22.87
C PHE A 35 24.62 8.07 -21.97
N GLU A 36 24.64 9.32 -22.42
CA GLU A 36 24.09 10.47 -21.69
C GLU A 36 22.58 10.42 -21.46
N LYS A 37 21.81 9.74 -22.32
CA LYS A 37 20.35 9.56 -22.12
C LYS A 37 20.02 8.47 -21.10
N ASN A 38 20.95 7.55 -20.87
CA ASN A 38 20.78 6.45 -19.93
C ASN A 38 21.30 6.80 -18.53
N LEU A 39 21.92 7.97 -18.36
CA LEU A 39 22.32 8.49 -17.05
C LEU A 39 21.10 9.03 -16.30
N PRO A 40 21.07 8.91 -14.96
CA PRO A 40 20.07 9.55 -14.14
C PRO A 40 20.11 11.07 -14.32
N TYR A 41 18.92 11.68 -14.33
CA TYR A 41 18.78 13.11 -14.55
C TYR A 41 19.15 13.88 -13.28
N GLU A 42 20.42 14.24 -13.16
CA GLU A 42 20.90 15.16 -12.13
C GLU A 42 21.94 16.10 -12.75
N CYS A 43 21.59 16.83 -13.82
CA CYS A 43 22.49 17.84 -14.41
C CYS A 43 23.95 17.38 -14.65
N GLY A 44 24.18 16.10 -14.95
CA GLY A 44 25.53 15.53 -15.15
C GLY A 44 26.28 15.13 -13.87
N PHE A 45 25.65 15.23 -12.69
CA PHE A 45 26.16 14.67 -11.45
C PHE A 45 25.85 13.18 -11.35
N ASN A 46 26.80 12.42 -10.80
CA ASN A 46 26.52 11.06 -10.39
C ASN A 46 25.51 11.09 -9.25
N PRO A 47 24.48 10.22 -9.27
CA PRO A 47 23.48 10.18 -8.21
C PRO A 47 24.18 10.05 -6.86
N ILE A 48 23.90 10.97 -5.95
CA ILE A 48 24.61 11.10 -4.66
C ILE A 48 24.28 9.93 -3.70
N THR A 49 23.45 8.97 -4.12
CA THR A 49 22.95 7.91 -3.25
C THR A 49 23.95 6.76 -3.12
N LYS A 50 24.66 6.73 -1.97
CA LYS A 50 25.18 5.45 -1.45
C LYS A 50 23.99 4.55 -1.14
N MET A 51 24.01 3.30 -1.62
CA MET A 51 22.95 2.29 -1.39
C MET A 51 22.60 2.06 0.10
N ASN A 52 23.47 2.47 1.02
CA ASN A 52 23.37 2.18 2.45
C ASN A 52 23.03 3.40 3.32
N LEU A 53 22.47 4.47 2.75
CA LEU A 53 21.97 5.58 3.56
C LEU A 53 20.74 5.08 4.36
N PRO A 54 20.73 5.23 5.69
CA PRO A 54 19.58 4.83 6.49
C PRO A 54 18.36 5.63 6.01
N PHE A 55 17.34 4.90 5.59
CA PHE A 55 16.06 5.46 5.19
C PHE A 55 15.41 6.18 6.37
N SER A 56 14.58 7.19 6.09
CA SER A 56 14.00 7.98 7.15
C SER A 56 13.02 7.14 7.99
N LEU A 57 13.27 7.13 9.31
CA LEU A 57 12.46 6.43 10.32
C LEU A 57 10.95 6.74 10.24
N PRO A 58 10.49 7.94 9.86
CA PRO A 58 9.05 8.23 9.75
C PRO A 58 8.32 7.31 8.77
N PHE A 59 8.91 7.00 7.61
CA PHE A 59 8.26 6.13 6.63
C PHE A 59 8.16 4.68 7.11
N TYR A 60 9.15 4.21 7.88
CA TYR A 60 9.10 2.90 8.54
C TYR A 60 8.00 2.85 9.62
N LEU A 61 7.87 3.91 10.41
CA LEU A 61 6.82 3.99 11.43
C LEU A 61 5.42 4.07 10.81
N ILE A 62 5.28 4.74 9.66
CA ILE A 62 4.02 4.77 8.89
C ILE A 62 3.66 3.35 8.44
N SER A 63 4.58 2.60 7.83
CA SER A 63 4.30 1.24 7.35
C SER A 63 3.96 0.26 8.47
N LEU A 64 4.67 0.35 9.61
CA LEU A 64 4.33 -0.42 10.81
C LEU A 64 2.91 -0.10 11.32
N THR A 65 2.55 1.19 11.39
CA THR A 65 1.21 1.56 11.86
C THR A 65 0.11 1.11 10.90
N PHE A 66 0.37 1.16 9.59
CA PHE A 66 -0.54 0.64 8.58
C PHE A 66 -0.76 -0.87 8.76
N LEU A 67 0.32 -1.63 8.97
CA LEU A 67 0.24 -3.08 9.17
C LEU A 67 -0.60 -3.47 10.40
N ILE A 68 -0.43 -2.75 11.52
CA ILE A 68 -1.21 -3.00 12.73
C ILE A 68 -2.70 -2.70 12.48
N PHE A 69 -3.02 -1.56 11.86
CA PHE A 69 -4.41 -1.21 11.54
C PHE A 69 -5.05 -2.20 10.56
N ASP A 70 -4.32 -2.70 9.57
CA ASP A 70 -4.82 -3.72 8.64
C ASP A 70 -5.20 -5.02 9.36
N ILE A 71 -4.41 -5.45 10.34
CA ILE A 71 -4.72 -6.64 11.15
C ILE A 71 -6.00 -6.43 11.97
N GLU A 72 -6.18 -5.25 12.56
CA GLU A 72 -7.40 -4.92 13.32
C GLU A 72 -8.65 -4.95 12.42
N ILE A 73 -8.55 -4.44 11.19
CA ILE A 73 -9.66 -4.46 10.22
C ILE A 73 -9.97 -5.91 9.82
N ILE A 74 -8.96 -6.75 9.57
CA ILE A 74 -9.18 -8.17 9.24
C ILE A 74 -9.93 -8.89 10.37
N LEU A 75 -9.62 -8.56 11.63
CA LEU A 75 -10.32 -9.10 12.80
C LEU A 75 -11.78 -8.59 12.93
N LEU A 76 -12.11 -7.41 12.38
CA LEU A 76 -13.47 -6.88 12.36
C LEU A 76 -14.38 -7.53 11.30
N ILE A 77 -13.83 -7.94 10.15
CA ILE A 77 -14.61 -8.55 9.05
C ILE A 77 -15.53 -9.71 9.49
N PRO A 78 -15.09 -10.71 10.31
CA PRO A 78 -15.97 -11.79 10.73
C PRO A 78 -17.16 -11.32 11.57
N LEU A 79 -17.11 -10.18 12.26
CA LEU A 79 -18.29 -9.66 12.98
C LEU A 79 -19.46 -9.39 12.01
N ILE A 80 -19.17 -8.98 10.77
CA ILE A 80 -20.17 -8.69 9.75
C ILE A 80 -20.92 -9.96 9.33
N SER A 81 -20.22 -11.09 9.24
CA SER A 81 -20.87 -12.37 8.89
C SER A 81 -21.75 -12.90 10.02
N PHE A 82 -21.43 -12.57 11.28
CA PHE A 82 -22.15 -13.04 12.45
C PHE A 82 -23.29 -12.12 12.95
N ILE A 83 -23.56 -10.99 12.27
CA ILE A 83 -24.64 -10.04 12.66
C ILE A 83 -25.99 -10.74 12.86
N LYS A 84 -26.30 -11.76 12.03
CA LYS A 84 -27.59 -12.45 12.07
C LYS A 84 -27.68 -13.56 13.13
N THR A 85 -26.55 -14.07 13.62
CA THR A 85 -26.50 -15.25 14.49
C THR A 85 -26.16 -14.91 15.93
N LEU A 86 -25.37 -13.86 16.17
CA LEU A 86 -25.01 -13.43 17.51
C LEU A 86 -26.10 -12.56 18.13
N ASN A 87 -26.23 -12.65 19.45
CA ASN A 87 -27.10 -11.75 20.20
C ASN A 87 -26.53 -10.32 20.14
N TYR A 88 -27.41 -9.34 19.90
CA TYR A 88 -27.06 -7.93 19.73
C TYR A 88 -26.16 -7.39 20.86
N MET A 89 -26.41 -7.79 22.12
CA MET A 89 -25.60 -7.34 23.25
C MET A 89 -24.12 -7.74 23.12
N TYR A 90 -23.83 -8.98 22.70
CA TYR A 90 -22.45 -9.44 22.50
C TYR A 90 -21.79 -8.73 21.31
N MET A 91 -22.55 -8.48 20.23
CA MET A 91 -22.06 -7.71 19.09
C MET A 91 -21.66 -6.29 19.49
N TYR A 92 -22.49 -5.60 20.28
CA TYR A 92 -22.18 -4.26 20.79
C TYR A 92 -20.94 -4.26 21.67
N MET A 93 -20.79 -5.22 22.60
CA MET A 93 -19.62 -5.32 23.46
C MET A 93 -18.33 -5.51 22.66
N MET A 94 -18.35 -6.39 21.64
CA MET A 94 -17.19 -6.59 20.76
C MET A 94 -16.84 -5.32 19.98
N MET A 95 -17.82 -4.64 19.40
CA MET A 95 -17.57 -3.40 18.65
C MET A 95 -16.97 -2.31 19.53
N ILE A 96 -17.50 -2.13 20.75
CA ILE A 96 -16.95 -1.15 21.71
C ILE A 96 -15.50 -1.49 22.06
N PHE A 97 -15.19 -2.77 22.29
CA PHE A 97 -13.82 -3.21 22.58
C PHE A 97 -12.87 -2.88 21.41
N PHE A 98 -13.26 -3.17 20.18
CA PHE A 98 -12.45 -2.83 19.00
C PHE A 98 -12.23 -1.32 18.82
N PHE A 99 -13.30 -0.51 18.92
CA PHE A 99 -13.18 0.94 18.81
C PHE A 99 -12.31 1.54 19.94
N TYR A 100 -12.39 0.98 21.15
CA TYR A 100 -11.55 1.39 22.26
C TYR A 100 -10.06 1.13 21.98
N ASN A 101 -9.71 -0.06 21.46
CA ASN A 101 -8.33 -0.40 21.11
C ASN A 101 -7.76 0.54 20.03
N ILE A 102 -8.54 0.82 18.98
CA ILE A 102 -8.16 1.76 17.92
C ILE A 102 -7.87 3.15 18.49
N ASN A 103 -8.77 3.66 19.34
CA ASN A 103 -8.62 4.97 19.96
C ASN A 103 -7.39 5.03 20.89
N LEU A 104 -7.13 3.98 21.67
CA LEU A 104 -5.94 3.87 22.51
C LEU A 104 -4.66 3.91 21.67
N PHE A 105 -4.61 3.14 20.59
CA PHE A 105 -3.45 3.08 19.71
C PHE A 105 -3.16 4.43 19.04
N ILE A 106 -4.20 5.12 18.56
CA ILE A 106 -4.08 6.47 17.98
C ILE A 106 -3.56 7.44 19.04
N ASN A 107 -4.16 7.47 20.23
CA ASN A 107 -3.75 8.37 21.30
C ASN A 107 -2.27 8.15 21.68
N TYR A 108 -1.87 6.89 21.85
CA TYR A 108 -0.47 6.55 22.15
C TYR A 108 0.49 7.07 21.06
N LYS A 109 0.13 6.88 19.79
CA LYS A 109 0.94 7.37 18.66
C LYS A 109 1.10 8.89 18.67
N TRP A 110 0.03 9.62 18.98
CA TRP A 110 0.05 11.08 19.07
C TRP A 110 0.91 11.56 20.24
N PHE A 111 0.81 10.91 21.41
CA PHE A 111 1.65 11.24 22.57
C PHE A 111 3.14 11.05 22.31
N CYS A 112 3.52 10.03 21.55
CA CYS A 112 4.93 9.78 21.27
C CYS A 112 5.51 10.69 20.16
N SER A 113 4.72 11.54 19.50
CA SER A 113 5.19 12.51 18.47
C SER A 113 6.05 11.91 17.35
N TYR A 114 5.93 10.61 17.08
CA TYR A 114 6.70 9.86 16.07
C TYR A 114 6.49 10.33 14.62
N LEU A 115 5.47 11.18 14.40
CA LEU A 115 5.08 11.71 13.08
C LEU A 115 5.33 13.23 12.96
N ASN A 116 6.17 13.84 13.80
CA ASN A 116 6.55 15.23 13.57
C ASN A 116 7.46 15.31 12.34
N TRP A 117 6.89 15.80 11.23
CA TRP A 117 7.58 16.10 9.98
C TRP A 117 8.37 17.42 10.04
N MET A 118 8.90 17.75 11.22
CA MET A 118 9.79 18.88 11.41
C MET A 118 11.02 18.38 12.18
N TYR A 119 11.89 17.66 11.48
CA TYR A 119 13.24 18.09 11.06
C TYR A 119 13.83 17.01 10.14
#